data_AF-X0VF59-F1
#
_entry.id   AF-X0VF59-F1
#
_cell.length_a   1.000
_cell.length_b   1.000
_cell.length_c   1.000
_cell.angle_alpha   90.00
_cell.angle_beta   90.00
_cell.angle_gamma   90.00
#
_symmetry.space_group_name_H-M   'P 1'
#
loop_
_entity.id
_entity.type
_entity.pdbx_description
1 polymer ?
#
loop_
_entity_poly.entity_id
_entity_poly.type
_entity_poly.pdbx_seq_one_letter_code
_entity_poly.pdbx_strand_id
1 'polypeptide(L)'
;CGALSAGVMLIGALYGRNSLGEDDLPAQRLAARYRERFAAELGTTRCGPLYEQVHAPGGPGSCSIVVERAARILLGLLAEKRSER
;
A
#
# COMPACT_ATOMS: atom_id res chain seq x y z
N CYS A 1 -1.33 1.59 9.15
CA CYS A 1 0.14 1.43 9.03
C CYS A 1 0.65 2.59 8.17
N GLY A 2 1.74 3.26 8.57
CA GLY A 2 2.27 4.41 7.80
C GLY A 2 2.65 4.05 6.36
N ALA A 3 3.24 2.86 6.16
CA ALA A 3 3.62 2.39 4.82
C ALA A 3 2.40 2.19 3.89
N LEU A 4 1.32 1.58 4.40
CA LEU A 4 0.07 1.43 3.65
C LEU A 4 -0.56 2.79 3.30
N SER A 5 -0.62 3.71 4.27
CA SER A 5 -1.18 5.05 4.04
C SER A 5 -0.38 5.82 2.99
N ALA A 6 0.96 5.77 3.05
CA ALA A 6 1.82 6.42 2.06
C ALA A 6 1.59 5.86 0.64
N GLY A 7 1.45 4.55 0.49
CA GLY A 7 1.16 3.97 -0.82
C GLY A 7 -0.19 4.39 -1.40
N VAL A 8 -1.23 4.49 -0.57
CA VAL A 8 -2.54 5.05 -1.00
C VAL A 8 -2.42 6.51 -1.42
N MET A 9 -1.65 7.33 -0.67
CA MET A 9 -1.40 8.72 -1.03
C MET A 9 -0.68 8.86 -2.37
N LEU A 10 0.34 8.03 -2.63
CA LEU A 10 1.05 8.02 -3.91
C LEU A 10 0.16 7.60 -5.08
N ILE A 11 -0.75 6.65 -4.87
CA ILE A 11 -1.76 6.29 -5.89
C ILE A 11 -2.66 7.49 -6.18
N GLY A 12 -3.13 8.21 -5.16
CA GLY A 12 -3.91 9.43 -5.32
C GLY A 12 -3.13 10.53 -6.07
N ALA A 13 -1.85 10.71 -5.75
CA ALA A 13 -1.01 11.70 -6.42
C ALA A 13 -0.79 11.41 -7.92
N LEU A 14 -0.76 10.13 -8.30
CA LEU A 14 -0.49 9.72 -9.69
C LEU A 14 -1.74 9.57 -10.54
N TYR A 15 -2.86 9.15 -9.94
CA TYR A 15 -4.07 8.75 -10.67
C TYR A 15 -5.37 9.34 -10.13
N GLY A 16 -5.31 10.12 -9.05
CA GLY A 16 -6.48 10.79 -8.49
C GLY A 16 -7.03 11.86 -9.43
N ARG A 17 -8.28 12.25 -9.17
CA ARG A 17 -8.94 13.34 -9.87
C ARG A 17 -8.27 14.69 -9.59
N ASN A 18 -8.12 15.52 -10.61
CA ASN A 18 -7.65 16.90 -10.51
C ASN A 18 -8.77 17.94 -10.62
N SER A 19 -10.00 17.49 -10.87
CA SER A 19 -11.19 18.33 -10.94
C SER A 19 -12.39 17.61 -10.32
N LEU A 20 -13.53 18.30 -10.21
CA LEU A 20 -14.77 17.72 -9.65
C LEU A 20 -15.46 16.74 -10.61
N GLY A 21 -15.27 16.89 -11.92
CA GLY A 21 -15.96 16.09 -12.94
C GLY A 21 -15.19 14.84 -13.38
N GLU A 22 -13.95 14.67 -12.93
CA GLU A 22 -13.13 13.51 -13.25
C GLU A 22 -13.53 12.30 -12.41
N ASP A 23 -13.64 11.15 -13.07
CA ASP A 23 -13.85 9.85 -12.41
C ASP A 23 -12.60 9.45 -11.62
N ASP A 24 -12.73 9.27 -10.30
CA ASP A 24 -11.65 8.80 -9.44
C ASP A 24 -11.69 7.29 -9.18
N LEU A 25 -12.68 6.57 -9.73
CA LEU A 25 -12.84 5.14 -9.57
C LEU A 25 -11.60 4.31 -10.00
N PRO A 26 -10.83 4.69 -11.04
CA PRO A 26 -9.57 4.00 -11.36
C PRO A 26 -8.55 4.06 -10.20
N ALA A 27 -8.39 5.21 -9.55
CA ALA A 27 -7.49 5.35 -8.40
C ALA A 27 -8.02 4.60 -7.18
N GLN A 28 -9.33 4.65 -6.94
CA GLN A 28 -9.98 3.89 -5.86
C GLN A 28 -9.77 2.38 -6.01
N ARG A 29 -9.98 1.84 -7.23
CA ARG A 29 -9.74 0.41 -7.52
C ARG A 29 -8.28 0.03 -7.34
N LEU A 30 -7.34 0.88 -7.74
CA LEU A 30 -5.91 0.63 -7.55
C LEU A 30 -5.53 0.64 -6.07
N ALA A 31 -6.06 1.58 -5.29
CA ALA A 31 -5.86 1.65 -3.85
C ALA A 31 -6.47 0.45 -3.11
N ALA A 32 -7.64 -0.03 -3.54
CA ALA A 32 -8.26 -1.25 -3.02
C ALA A 32 -7.38 -2.48 -3.26
N ARG A 33 -6.92 -2.69 -4.51
CA ARG A 33 -5.97 -3.76 -4.87
C ARG A 33 -4.68 -3.68 -4.05
N TYR A 34 -4.14 -2.47 -3.83
CA TYR A 34 -2.97 -2.26 -3.00
C TYR A 34 -3.19 -2.69 -1.55
N ARG A 35 -4.30 -2.26 -0.96
CA ARG A 35 -4.69 -2.63 0.41
C ARG A 35 -4.89 -4.14 0.55
N GLU A 36 -5.52 -4.78 -0.43
CA GLU A 36 -5.74 -6.23 -0.45
C GLU A 36 -4.43 -7.00 -0.49
N ARG A 37 -3.52 -6.66 -1.42
CA ARG A 37 -2.20 -7.30 -1.49
C ARG A 37 -1.36 -7.05 -0.24
N PHE A 38 -1.44 -5.85 0.33
CA PHE A 38 -0.79 -5.54 1.61
C PHE A 38 -1.30 -6.46 2.72
N ALA A 39 -2.63 -6.63 2.83
CA ALA A 39 -3.23 -7.50 3.83
C ALA A 39 -2.90 -8.98 3.60
N ALA A 40 -2.84 -9.42 2.35
CA ALA A 40 -2.47 -10.79 1.99
C ALA A 40 -1.00 -11.10 2.37
N GLU A 41 -0.09 -10.15 2.14
CA GLU A 41 1.34 -10.32 2.43
C GLU A 41 1.68 -10.19 3.93
N LEU A 42 1.02 -9.25 4.62
CA LEU A 42 1.38 -8.87 6.01
C LEU A 42 0.34 -9.32 7.04
N GLY A 43 -0.72 -10.00 6.63
CA GLY A 43 -1.79 -10.55 7.48
C GLY A 43 -2.76 -9.50 8.06
N THR A 44 -2.45 -8.21 8.01
CA THR A 44 -3.34 -7.13 8.47
C THR A 44 -2.97 -5.80 7.83
N THR A 45 -3.84 -4.79 8.02
CA THR A 45 -3.60 -3.39 7.61
C THR A 45 -3.36 -2.47 8.81
N ARG A 46 -3.59 -2.98 10.03
CA ARG A 46 -3.55 -2.21 11.28
C ARG A 46 -2.12 -2.10 11.80
N CYS A 47 -1.73 -0.89 12.25
CA CYS A 47 -0.35 -0.66 12.71
C CYS A 47 -0.03 -1.39 14.02
N GLY A 48 -0.96 -1.42 14.98
CA GLY A 48 -0.75 -2.06 16.28
C GLY A 48 -0.31 -3.52 16.16
N PRO A 49 -1.10 -4.40 15.50
CA PRO A 49 -0.71 -5.80 15.37
C PRO A 49 0.57 -6.01 14.55
N LEU A 50 0.82 -5.20 13.51
CA LEU A 50 2.10 -5.25 12.78
C LEU A 50 3.28 -4.86 13.67
N TYR A 51 3.12 -3.82 14.48
CA TYR A 51 4.16 -3.35 15.39
C TYR A 51 4.50 -4.43 16.43
N GLU A 52 3.49 -5.08 17.00
CA GLU A 52 3.65 -6.22 17.92
C GLU A 52 4.39 -7.38 17.26
N GLN A 53 4.03 -7.77 16.04
CA GLN A 53 4.73 -8.84 15.30
C GLN A 53 6.19 -8.46 15.00
N VAL A 54 6.43 -7.23 14.57
CA VAL A 54 7.77 -6.75 14.19
C VAL A 54 8.71 -6.72 15.40
N HIS A 55 8.21 -6.35 16.57
CA HIS A 55 9.00 -6.19 17.80
C HIS A 55 8.84 -7.36 18.79
N ALA A 56 8.15 -8.43 18.40
CA ALA A 56 8.13 -9.66 19.17
C ALA A 56 9.57 -10.21 19.36
N PRO A 57 9.84 -10.98 20.43
CA PRO A 57 11.13 -11.65 20.58
C PRO A 57 11.49 -12.48 19.33
N GLY A 58 12.66 -12.23 18.75
CA GLY A 58 13.10 -12.86 17.50
C GLY A 58 12.51 -12.26 16.22
N GLY A 59 11.69 -11.21 16.34
CA GLY A 59 11.17 -10.44 15.21
C GLY A 59 12.22 -9.50 14.58
N PRO A 60 11.88 -8.88 13.45
CA PRO A 60 12.80 -7.99 12.73
C PRO A 60 13.29 -6.76 13.51
N GLY A 61 12.59 -6.35 14.56
CA GLY A 61 12.97 -5.23 15.42
C GLY A 61 12.81 -3.84 14.79
N SER A 62 12.31 -3.76 13.54
CA SER A 62 12.08 -2.48 12.86
C SER A 62 10.98 -2.58 11.81
N CYS A 63 10.16 -1.53 11.72
CA CYS A 63 9.14 -1.37 10.68
C CYS A 63 9.72 -1.18 9.27
N SER A 64 11.05 -1.05 9.10
CA SER A 64 11.69 -0.98 7.78
C SER A 64 11.32 -2.16 6.88
N ILE A 65 11.18 -3.37 7.44
CA ILE A 65 10.74 -4.56 6.69
C ILE A 65 9.29 -4.41 6.19
N VAL A 66 8.40 -3.82 6.99
CA VAL A 66 7.03 -3.53 6.57
C VAL A 66 7.02 -2.49 5.44
N VAL A 67 7.85 -1.45 5.56
CA VAL A 67 8.00 -0.42 4.53
C VAL A 67 8.52 -1.00 3.22
N GLU A 68 9.56 -1.82 3.27
CA GLU A 68 10.13 -2.47 2.08
C GLU A 68 9.08 -3.32 1.36
N ARG A 69 8.38 -4.21 2.09
CA ARG A 69 7.32 -5.05 1.50
C ARG A 69 6.19 -4.21 0.90
N ALA A 70 5.74 -3.19 1.62
CA ALA A 70 4.71 -2.28 1.15
C ALA A 70 5.13 -1.54 -0.14
N ALA A 71 6.40 -1.13 -0.24
CA ALA A 71 6.96 -0.48 -1.42
C ALA A 71 7.05 -1.44 -2.61
N ARG A 72 7.49 -2.70 -2.40
CA ARG A 72 7.52 -3.72 -3.46
C ARG A 72 6.13 -4.00 -4.04
N ILE A 73 5.12 -4.16 -3.17
CA ILE A 73 3.74 -4.36 -3.62
C ILE A 73 3.26 -3.16 -4.44
N LEU A 74 3.52 -1.93 -3.97
CA LEU A 74 3.13 -0.72 -4.68
C LEU A 74 3.80 -0.63 -6.06
N LEU A 75 5.12 -0.80 -6.11
CA LEU A 75 5.89 -0.74 -7.36
C LEU A 75 5.42 -1.80 -8.37
N GLY A 76 5.12 -3.01 -7.91
CA GLY A 76 4.54 -4.07 -8.74
C GLY A 76 3.18 -3.68 -9.33
N LEU A 77 2.27 -3.18 -8.49
CA LEU A 77 0.96 -2.70 -8.95
C LEU A 77 1.07 -1.51 -9.92
N LEU A 78 2.00 -0.58 -9.69
CA LEU A 78 2.23 0.55 -10.59
C LEU A 78 2.81 0.10 -11.93
N ALA A 79 3.67 -0.93 -11.93
CA ALA A 79 4.20 -1.52 -13.16
C ALA A 79 3.10 -2.20 -13.97
N GLU A 80 2.29 -3.06 -13.34
CA GLU A 80 1.10 -3.67 -13.96
C GLU A 80 0.18 -2.59 -14.54
N LYS A 81 -0.10 -1.52 -13.77
CA LYS A 81 -1.01 -0.46 -14.21
C LYS A 81 -0.49 0.30 -15.44
N ARG A 82 0.82 0.46 -15.57
CA ARG A 82 1.43 1.09 -16.75
C ARG A 82 1.40 0.18 -17.97
N SER A 83 1.48 -1.14 -17.79
CA SER A 83 1.38 -2.12 -18.88
C SER A 83 -0.06 -2.30 -19.40
N GLU A 84 -1.07 -1.97 -18.59
CA GLU A 84 -2.49 -1.94 -18.99
C GLU A 84 -2.87 -0.70 -19.85
N ARG A 85 -1.96 0.25 -20.05
CA ARG A 85 -2.19 1.49 -20.80
C ARG A 85 -1.74 1.39 -22.24
#